data_AF-A0A9Q5JJC0-F1
#
_entry.id   AF-A0A9Q5JJC0-F1
#
_cell.length_a   1.000
_cell.length_b   1.000
_cell.length_c   1.000
_cell.angle_alpha   90.00
_cell.angle_beta   90.00
_cell.angle_gamma   90.00
#
_symmetry.space_group_name_H-M   'P 1'
#
loop_
_entity.id
_entity.type
_entity.pdbx_description
1 polymer ?
#
loop_
_entity_poly.entity_id
_entity_poly.type
_entity_poly.pdbx_seq_one_letter_code
_entity_poly.pdbx_strand_id
1 'polypeptide(L)'
;MEPESLKHNQHLQMNLDKLRAQEGYDFGGIALYDYHHTSSPIKWQYVSGNTNDRYKLIILRKGRGLAGMVMKTGKRMVIADVDTALSPEEKVKFPIILSESLTAVVAVPLWLENSMYGVLLLGQRNHQPLPQSLDQLNIEKQIGIFTEIN
;
A
#
# COMPACT_ATOMS: atom_id res chain seq x y z
N MET A 1 -15.60 -12.45 -7.63
CA MET A 1 -16.00 -11.02 -7.54
C MET A 1 -15.37 -10.26 -8.70
N GLU A 2 -16.10 -9.40 -9.44
CA GLU A 2 -15.51 -8.68 -10.57
C GLU A 2 -14.58 -7.53 -10.12
N PRO A 3 -13.45 -7.28 -10.80
CA PRO A 3 -12.48 -6.25 -10.41
C PRO A 3 -13.04 -4.84 -10.27
N GLU A 4 -14.11 -4.50 -11.00
CA GLU A 4 -14.78 -3.19 -10.92
C GLU A 4 -15.44 -2.93 -9.56
N SER A 5 -15.99 -3.98 -8.93
CA SER A 5 -16.65 -3.87 -7.63
C SER A 5 -15.68 -3.47 -6.50
N LEU A 6 -14.37 -3.70 -6.69
CA LEU A 6 -13.33 -3.34 -5.73
C LEU A 6 -12.92 -1.87 -5.82
N LYS A 7 -13.22 -1.15 -6.91
CA LYS A 7 -12.84 0.28 -7.06
C LYS A 7 -13.78 1.26 -6.37
N HIS A 8 -15.03 0.86 -6.16
CA HIS A 8 -16.06 1.66 -5.50
C HIS A 8 -16.54 1.02 -4.19
N ASN A 9 -15.71 0.18 -3.60
CA ASN A 9 -16.02 -0.53 -2.38
C ASN A 9 -15.83 0.40 -1.19
N GLN A 10 -16.92 1.05 -0.78
CA GLN A 10 -16.94 1.92 0.40
C GLN A 10 -16.48 1.19 1.69
N HIS A 11 -16.61 -0.14 1.76
CA HIS A 11 -16.10 -0.91 2.88
C HIS A 11 -14.57 -0.94 2.91
N LEU A 12 -13.87 -0.91 1.76
CA LEU A 12 -12.40 -0.89 1.74
C LEU A 12 -11.83 0.41 2.29
N GLN A 13 -12.40 1.57 1.93
CA GLN A 13 -11.97 2.85 2.50
C GLN A 13 -12.18 2.87 4.01
N MET A 14 -13.37 2.52 4.48
CA MET A 14 -13.68 2.48 5.92
C MET A 14 -12.77 1.51 6.68
N ASN A 15 -12.49 0.35 6.11
CA ASN A 15 -11.61 -0.65 6.70
C ASN A 15 -10.16 -0.17 6.76
N LEU A 16 -9.67 0.50 5.71
CA LEU A 16 -8.35 1.14 5.70
C LEU A 16 -8.25 2.23 6.78
N ASP A 17 -9.28 3.07 6.92
CA ASP A 17 -9.31 4.12 7.93
C ASP A 17 -9.25 3.55 9.35
N LYS A 18 -10.04 2.51 9.62
CA LYS A 18 -10.05 1.80 10.91
C LYS A 18 -8.71 1.14 11.19
N LEU A 19 -8.17 0.39 10.22
CA LEU A 19 -6.89 -0.28 10.32
C LEU A 19 -5.78 0.71 10.68
N ARG A 20 -5.64 1.77 9.88
CA ARG A 20 -4.61 2.79 10.08
C ARG A 20 -4.71 3.39 11.48
N ALA A 21 -5.91 3.77 11.92
CA ALA A 21 -6.11 4.39 13.22
C ALA A 21 -5.87 3.43 14.40
N GLN A 22 -6.36 2.18 14.30
CA GLN A 22 -6.27 1.19 15.38
C GLN A 22 -4.85 0.67 15.59
N GLU A 23 -4.11 0.43 14.50
CA GLU A 23 -2.73 -0.04 14.57
C GLU A 23 -1.71 1.10 14.72
N GLY A 24 -2.17 2.35 14.76
CA GLY A 24 -1.33 3.51 15.06
C GLY A 24 -0.40 3.94 13.93
N TYR A 25 -0.85 3.85 12.67
CA TYR A 25 -0.09 4.34 11.51
C TYR A 25 -0.48 5.78 11.14
N ASP A 26 0.50 6.56 10.72
CA ASP A 26 0.28 7.91 10.18
C ASP A 26 -0.38 7.90 8.79
N PHE A 27 -0.12 6.86 8.00
CA PHE A 27 -0.58 6.75 6.62
C PHE A 27 -1.01 5.33 6.26
N GLY A 28 -2.05 5.22 5.44
CA GLY A 28 -2.48 3.98 4.80
C GLY A 28 -2.87 4.20 3.34
N GLY A 29 -2.56 3.25 2.48
CA GLY A 29 -2.94 3.30 1.07
C GLY A 29 -3.18 1.91 0.49
N ILE A 30 -4.19 1.77 -0.35
CA ILE A 30 -4.45 0.55 -1.14
C ILE A 30 -4.24 0.89 -2.60
N ALA A 31 -3.25 0.22 -3.21
CA ALA A 31 -3.00 0.27 -4.64
C ALA A 31 -3.64 -0.93 -5.34
N LEU A 32 -4.41 -0.69 -6.39
CA LEU A 32 -5.06 -1.72 -7.20
C LEU A 32 -4.65 -1.60 -8.67
N TYR A 33 -4.77 -2.69 -9.42
CA TYR A 33 -4.74 -2.63 -10.87
C TYR A 33 -5.95 -1.87 -11.42
N ASP A 34 -5.69 -1.01 -12.39
CA ASP A 34 -6.72 -0.33 -13.18
C ASP A 34 -7.00 -1.13 -14.45
N TYR A 35 -7.90 -2.11 -14.34
CA TYR A 35 -8.22 -3.06 -15.40
C TYR A 35 -8.92 -2.44 -16.62
N HIS A 36 -9.40 -1.19 -16.59
CA HIS A 36 -10.02 -0.57 -17.78
C HIS A 36 -9.00 -0.03 -18.78
N HIS A 37 -7.71 -0.02 -18.43
CA HIS A 37 -6.65 0.36 -19.35
C HIS A 37 -5.90 -0.88 -19.83
N THR A 38 -5.60 -0.91 -21.13
CA THR A 38 -4.85 -2.00 -21.80
C THR A 38 -3.48 -2.26 -21.16
N SER A 39 -2.87 -1.26 -20.53
CA SER A 39 -1.59 -1.39 -19.83
C SER A 39 -1.73 -1.79 -18.35
N SER A 40 -2.96 -1.92 -17.84
CA SER A 40 -3.30 -2.22 -16.45
C SER A 40 -2.38 -1.50 -15.44
N PRO A 41 -2.38 -0.15 -15.43
CA PRO A 41 -1.54 0.60 -14.52
C PRO A 41 -1.98 0.37 -13.08
N ILE A 42 -1.05 0.54 -12.15
CA ILE A 42 -1.32 0.42 -10.71
C ILE A 42 -1.50 1.84 -10.16
N LYS A 43 -2.60 2.07 -9.45
CA LYS A 43 -2.93 3.37 -8.86
C LYS A 43 -3.31 3.21 -7.39
N TRP A 44 -2.99 4.21 -6.57
CA TRP A 44 -3.50 4.32 -5.19
C TRP A 44 -4.98 4.70 -5.23
N GLN A 45 -5.84 3.70 -5.04
CA GLN A 45 -7.29 3.84 -5.19
C GLN A 45 -7.95 4.31 -3.89
N TYR A 46 -7.46 3.83 -2.75
CA TYR A 46 -7.92 4.23 -1.42
C TYR A 46 -6.73 4.72 -0.61
N VAL A 47 -6.92 5.81 0.13
CA VAL A 47 -5.86 6.42 0.92
C VAL A 47 -6.45 6.97 2.23
N SER A 48 -5.69 6.87 3.31
CA SER A 48 -6.07 7.32 4.64
C SER A 48 -4.90 8.02 5.32
N GLY A 49 -5.15 9.15 5.98
CA GLY A 49 -4.10 9.92 6.66
C GLY A 49 -3.10 10.59 5.72
N ASN A 50 -3.46 10.81 4.45
CA ASN A 50 -2.64 11.61 3.54
C ASN A 50 -2.61 13.08 3.96
N THR A 51 -1.48 13.74 3.76
CA THR A 51 -1.34 15.18 4.02
C THR A 51 -1.62 16.02 2.78
N ASN A 52 -1.71 15.38 1.62
CA ASN A 52 -1.96 16.01 0.34
C ASN A 52 -2.55 14.99 -0.66
N ASP A 53 -2.90 15.47 -1.85
CA ASP A 53 -3.54 14.65 -2.89
C ASP A 53 -2.58 14.25 -4.03
N ARG A 54 -1.27 14.48 -3.90
CA ARG A 54 -0.30 14.19 -4.98
C ARG A 54 -0.17 12.70 -5.27
N TYR A 55 -0.57 11.83 -4.33
CA TYR A 55 -0.65 10.39 -4.57
C TYR A 55 -1.53 10.03 -5.78
N LYS A 56 -2.54 10.87 -6.10
CA LYS A 56 -3.44 10.67 -7.25
C LYS A 56 -2.72 10.77 -8.60
N LEU A 57 -1.56 11.44 -8.64
CA LEU A 57 -0.71 11.58 -9.83
C LEU A 57 0.23 10.38 -10.01
N ILE A 58 0.34 9.50 -9.01
CA ILE A 58 1.24 8.36 -9.05
C ILE A 58 0.61 7.24 -9.87
N ILE A 59 1.19 6.97 -11.03
CA ILE A 59 0.83 5.85 -11.91
C ILE A 59 2.01 4.90 -11.98
N LEU A 60 1.82 3.67 -11.50
CA LEU A 60 2.86 2.66 -11.43
C LEU A 60 2.62 1.53 -12.44
N ARG A 61 3.67 0.74 -12.67
CA ARG A 61 3.63 -0.52 -13.42
C ARG A 61 4.22 -1.62 -12.55
N LYS A 62 3.89 -2.88 -12.87
CA LYS A 62 4.49 -4.04 -12.19
C LYS A 62 6.02 -3.92 -12.19
N GLY A 63 6.62 -4.11 -11.02
CA GLY A 63 8.05 -3.93 -10.75
C GLY A 63 8.54 -2.50 -10.52
N ARG A 64 7.66 -1.49 -10.46
CA ARG A 64 8.03 -0.08 -10.22
C ARG A 64 7.35 0.48 -8.97
N GLY A 65 8.12 1.17 -8.13
CA GLY A 65 7.65 1.66 -6.82
C GLY A 65 7.29 0.52 -5.86
N LEU A 66 6.80 0.87 -4.66
CA LEU A 66 6.44 -0.09 -3.62
C LEU A 66 5.37 -1.08 -4.11
N ALA A 67 4.23 -0.56 -4.57
CA ALA A 67 3.13 -1.40 -5.03
C ALA A 67 3.52 -2.30 -6.20
N GLY A 68 4.21 -1.75 -7.21
CA GLY A 68 4.66 -2.55 -8.35
C GLY A 68 5.66 -3.65 -7.96
N MET A 69 6.56 -3.38 -7.01
CA MET A 69 7.52 -4.38 -6.52
C MET A 69 6.83 -5.52 -5.78
N VAL A 70 5.96 -5.21 -4.82
CA VAL A 70 5.16 -6.22 -4.09
C VAL A 70 4.30 -7.02 -5.07
N MET A 71 3.69 -6.37 -6.05
CA MET A 71 2.93 -7.07 -7.09
C MET A 71 3.77 -7.96 -8.00
N LYS A 72 5.05 -7.65 -8.16
CA LYS A 72 5.99 -8.47 -8.94
C LYS A 72 6.44 -9.70 -8.16
N THR A 73 6.74 -9.53 -6.88
CA THR A 73 7.35 -10.58 -6.06
C THR A 73 6.33 -11.47 -5.35
N GLY A 74 5.11 -10.97 -5.13
CA GLY A 74 4.14 -11.62 -4.27
C GLY A 74 4.50 -11.61 -2.79
N LYS A 75 5.47 -10.78 -2.38
CA LYS A 75 6.03 -10.77 -1.03
C LYS A 75 5.89 -9.41 -0.39
N ARG A 76 5.66 -9.41 0.93
CA ARG A 76 5.73 -8.19 1.75
C ARG A 76 7.09 -7.51 1.60
N MET A 77 7.09 -6.20 1.70
CA MET A 77 8.28 -5.35 1.68
C MET A 77 8.23 -4.40 2.89
N VAL A 78 9.31 -4.37 3.66
CA VAL A 78 9.42 -3.53 4.86
C VAL A 78 10.65 -2.64 4.72
N ILE A 79 10.47 -1.35 4.99
CA ILE A 79 11.56 -0.38 5.15
C ILE A 79 11.36 0.26 6.52
N ALA A 80 12.14 -0.17 7.51
CA ALA A 80 12.02 0.30 8.88
C ALA A 80 12.53 1.73 9.06
N ASP A 81 13.48 2.15 8.24
CA ASP A 81 14.03 3.50 8.21
C ASP A 81 14.46 3.83 6.77
N VAL A 82 13.78 4.79 6.17
CA VAL A 82 13.99 5.22 4.78
C VAL A 82 15.33 5.91 4.57
N ASP A 83 15.85 6.63 5.57
CA ASP A 83 17.09 7.40 5.42
C ASP A 83 18.33 6.52 5.51
N THR A 84 18.24 5.41 6.23
CA THR A 84 19.33 4.42 6.30
C THR A 84 19.21 3.36 5.21
N ALA A 85 18.00 3.00 4.79
CA ALA A 85 17.80 1.93 3.81
C ALA A 85 17.92 2.39 2.34
N LEU A 86 17.69 3.67 2.04
CA LEU A 86 17.60 4.16 0.66
C LEU A 86 18.50 5.39 0.43
N SER A 87 19.30 5.34 -0.65
CA SER A 87 20.00 6.52 -1.14
C SER A 87 19.02 7.57 -1.70
N PRO A 88 19.42 8.85 -1.84
CA PRO A 88 18.60 9.88 -2.48
C PRO A 88 18.08 9.47 -3.87
N GLU A 89 18.92 8.81 -4.68
CA GLU A 89 18.57 8.33 -6.01
C GLU A 89 17.56 7.17 -5.97
N GLU A 90 17.59 6.37 -4.91
CA GLU A 90 16.64 5.28 -4.71
C GLU A 90 15.28 5.78 -4.25
N LYS A 91 15.22 6.81 -3.41
CA LYS A 91 13.96 7.40 -2.94
C LYS A 91 13.07 7.87 -4.10
N VAL A 92 13.67 8.38 -5.18
CA VAL A 92 12.94 8.79 -6.40
C VAL A 92 12.17 7.62 -7.05
N LYS A 93 12.62 6.38 -6.85
CA LYS A 93 11.92 5.17 -7.34
C LYS A 93 10.64 4.87 -6.56
N PHE A 94 10.45 5.49 -5.39
CA PHE A 94 9.32 5.26 -4.48
C PHE A 94 8.52 6.55 -4.26
N PRO A 95 7.75 7.02 -5.26
CA PRO A 95 7.11 8.34 -5.23
C PRO A 95 6.14 8.54 -4.07
N ILE A 96 5.52 7.47 -3.55
CA ILE A 96 4.61 7.59 -2.40
C ILE A 96 5.34 7.95 -1.11
N ILE A 97 6.57 7.44 -0.91
CA ILE A 97 7.43 7.79 0.23
C ILE A 97 7.71 9.29 0.21
N LEU A 98 8.09 9.82 -0.95
CA LEU A 98 8.39 11.24 -1.12
C LEU A 98 7.13 12.12 -0.99
N SER A 99 6.04 11.73 -1.64
CA SER A 99 4.77 12.47 -1.65
C SER A 99 4.20 12.66 -0.25
N GLU A 100 4.35 11.65 0.61
CA GLU A 100 3.77 11.64 1.95
C GLU A 100 4.82 11.81 3.05
N SER A 101 6.07 12.09 2.69
CA SER A 101 7.19 12.22 3.64
C SER A 101 7.29 11.05 4.63
N LEU A 102 7.10 9.83 4.12
CA LEU A 102 7.15 8.61 4.93
C LEU A 102 8.61 8.30 5.29
N THR A 103 8.84 7.96 6.55
CA THR A 103 10.16 7.61 7.09
C THR A 103 10.28 6.13 7.40
N ALA A 104 9.16 5.41 7.52
CA ALA A 104 9.11 3.96 7.62
C ALA A 104 7.84 3.43 6.94
N VAL A 105 7.92 2.25 6.30
CA VAL A 105 6.79 1.67 5.56
C VAL A 105 6.77 0.14 5.62
N VAL A 106 5.56 -0.42 5.57
CA VAL A 106 5.31 -1.80 5.19
C VAL A 106 4.31 -1.85 4.05
N ALA A 107 4.63 -2.64 3.02
CA ALA A 107 3.74 -2.93 1.91
C ALA A 107 3.50 -4.43 1.82
N VAL A 108 2.24 -4.85 1.81
CA VAL A 108 1.82 -6.26 1.81
C VAL A 108 0.92 -6.55 0.60
N PRO A 109 1.04 -7.74 -0.02
CA PRO A 109 0.20 -8.11 -1.14
C PRO A 109 -1.25 -8.33 -0.70
N LEU A 110 -2.20 -8.01 -1.56
CA LEU A 110 -3.63 -8.30 -1.38
C LEU A 110 -4.05 -9.40 -2.36
N TRP A 111 -4.27 -10.61 -1.82
CA TRP A 111 -4.75 -11.78 -2.56
C TRP A 111 -6.23 -12.04 -2.30
N LEU A 112 -6.94 -12.51 -3.31
CA LEU A 112 -8.31 -13.03 -3.20
C LEU A 112 -8.46 -14.18 -4.19
N GLU A 113 -8.94 -15.35 -3.73
CA GLU A 113 -9.23 -16.52 -4.57
C GLU A 113 -8.11 -16.79 -5.60
N ASN A 114 -6.88 -16.85 -5.10
CA ASN A 114 -5.64 -17.09 -5.84
C ASN A 114 -5.18 -16.03 -6.84
N SER A 115 -5.87 -14.89 -6.89
CA SER A 115 -5.50 -13.76 -7.73
C SER A 115 -4.97 -12.61 -6.88
N MET A 116 -3.87 -12.00 -7.32
CA MET A 116 -3.35 -10.80 -6.68
C MET A 116 -4.02 -9.56 -7.26
N TYR A 117 -4.73 -8.83 -6.41
CA TYR A 117 -5.50 -7.65 -6.80
C TYR A 117 -4.76 -6.34 -6.52
N GLY A 118 -3.91 -6.35 -5.50
CA GLY A 118 -3.51 -5.11 -4.87
C GLY A 118 -2.32 -5.18 -3.95
N VAL A 119 -2.05 -4.03 -3.35
CA VAL A 119 -1.07 -3.84 -2.28
C VAL A 119 -1.67 -2.91 -1.24
N LEU A 120 -1.63 -3.33 0.02
CA LEU A 120 -1.82 -2.44 1.15
C LEU A 120 -0.45 -1.88 1.55
N LEU A 121 -0.37 -0.57 1.73
CA LEU A 121 0.77 0.15 2.26
C LEU A 121 0.35 0.83 3.57
N LEU A 122 1.14 0.65 4.61
CA LEU A 122 1.05 1.38 5.86
C LEU A 122 2.39 2.08 6.11
N GLY A 123 2.35 3.29 6.65
CA GLY A 123 3.55 4.10 6.81
C GLY A 123 3.51 5.04 8.00
N GLN A 124 4.71 5.44 8.42
CA GLN A 124 4.97 6.38 9.51
C GLN A 124 5.78 7.57 9.01
N ARG A 125 5.64 8.71 9.69
CA ARG A 125 6.37 9.95 9.40
C ARG A 125 7.27 10.33 10.58
N ASN A 126 8.09 11.36 10.41
CA ASN A 126 8.88 11.98 11.48
C ASN A 126 9.75 10.99 12.27
N HIS A 127 10.28 9.97 11.59
CA HIS A 127 11.08 8.89 12.17
C HIS A 127 10.37 8.05 13.24
N GLN A 128 9.03 8.08 13.26
CA GLN A 128 8.26 7.15 14.07
C GLN A 128 8.51 5.72 13.56
N PRO A 129 8.79 4.76 14.45
CA PRO A 129 9.01 3.37 14.06
C PRO A 129 7.69 2.73 13.62
N LEU A 130 7.80 1.71 12.76
CA LEU A 130 6.66 0.82 12.51
C LEU A 130 6.19 0.19 13.83
N PRO A 131 4.88 0.02 14.05
CA PRO A 131 4.34 -0.64 15.23
C PRO A 131 5.00 -2.01 15.48
N GLN A 132 5.26 -2.34 16.75
CA GLN A 132 5.86 -3.62 17.13
C GLN A 132 4.97 -4.82 16.76
N SER A 133 3.66 -4.60 16.56
CA SER A 133 2.71 -5.59 16.07
C SER A 133 2.85 -5.91 14.58
N LEU A 134 3.85 -5.37 13.87
CA LEU A 134 4.03 -5.57 12.43
C LEU A 134 4.01 -7.04 12.00
N ASP A 135 4.71 -7.91 12.74
CA ASP A 135 4.75 -9.35 12.41
C ASP A 135 3.40 -10.04 12.63
N GLN A 136 2.52 -9.43 13.43
CA GLN A 136 1.17 -9.89 13.73
C GLN A 136 0.12 -9.20 12.85
N LEU A 137 0.52 -8.31 11.93
CA LEU A 137 -0.38 -7.63 11.01
C LEU A 137 -1.16 -8.67 10.21
N ASN A 138 -2.44 -8.84 10.55
CA ASN A 138 -3.34 -9.79 9.91
C ASN A 138 -4.35 -9.02 9.08
N ILE A 139 -4.07 -8.91 7.78
CA ILE A 139 -4.91 -8.16 6.85
C ILE A 139 -6.26 -8.83 6.56
N GLU A 140 -6.39 -10.15 6.78
CA GLU A 140 -7.66 -10.89 6.55
C GLU A 140 -8.76 -10.39 7.47
N LYS A 141 -8.42 -10.08 8.72
CA LYS A 141 -9.39 -9.58 9.69
C LYS A 141 -9.72 -8.09 9.48
N GLN A 142 -8.86 -7.37 8.76
CA GLN A 142 -8.86 -5.90 8.76
C GLN A 142 -9.28 -5.31 7.42
N ILE A 143 -8.88 -5.90 6.29
CA ILE A 143 -9.20 -5.47 4.92
C ILE A 143 -10.17 -6.47 4.24
N GLY A 144 -11.09 -7.02 5.02
CA GLY A 144 -12.23 -7.81 4.52
C GLY A 144 -11.83 -9.13 3.86
N ILE A 145 -12.07 -9.24 2.55
CA ILE A 145 -11.95 -10.50 1.78
C ILE A 145 -10.51 -10.84 1.37
N PHE A 146 -9.54 -9.97 1.66
CA PHE A 146 -8.16 -10.11 1.16
C PHE A 146 -7.24 -10.82 2.15
N THR A 147 -6.40 -11.71 1.63
CA THR A 147 -5.38 -12.45 2.37
C THR A 147 -3.97 -11.98 1.97
N GLU A 148 -2.98 -12.26 2.81
CA GLU A 148 -1.56 -11.97 2.49
C GLU A 148 -0.88 -13.13 1.76
N ILE A 149 -1.49 -14.32 1.81
CA ILE A 149 -0.97 -15.56 1.24
C ILE A 149 -1.95 -16.03 0.15
N ASN A 150 -1.39 -16.51 -0.96
CA ASN A 150 -2.10 -17.14 -2.07
C ASN A 150 -2.61 -18.54 -1.69
#